data_AF-A0A957YMD2-F1
#
_entry.id   AF-A0A957YMD2-F1
#
_cell.length_a   1.000
_cell.length_b   1.000
_cell.length_c   1.000
_cell.angle_alpha   90.00
_cell.angle_beta   90.00
_cell.angle_gamma   90.00
#
_symmetry.space_group_name_H-M   'P 1'
#
loop_
_entity.id
_entity.type
_entity.pdbx_description
1 polymer ?
#
loop_
_entity_poly.entity_id
_entity_poly.type
_entity_poly.pdbx_seq_one_letter_code
_entity_poly.pdbx_strand_id
1 'polypeptide(L)'
;GLHEQVFILVGVGPLRSERAAEFMRSKVPGVHIPDAVVERLAKTPKARKREEGIQICVEIIEQIRQIEGIHGVHVMAYRQEETVAEIIERSGILAVRVKDWGLGTGDQGLG
;
A
#
# COMPACT_ATOMS: atom_id res chain seq x y z
N GLY A 1 -16.58 -4.16 15.43
CA GLY A 1 -17.69 -3.97 14.46
C GLY A 1 -17.58 -4.95 13.30
N LEU A 2 -17.57 -4.47 12.05
CA LEU A 2 -17.35 -5.35 10.87
C LEU A 2 -15.93 -5.92 10.83
N HIS A 3 -14.93 -5.10 11.13
CA HIS A 3 -13.52 -5.48 11.10
C HIS A 3 -13.14 -6.57 12.13
N GLU A 4 -14.02 -6.91 13.07
CA GLU A 4 -13.86 -8.03 14.01
C GLU A 4 -14.40 -9.36 13.45
N GLN A 5 -15.21 -9.31 12.38
CA GLN A 5 -15.88 -10.47 11.80
C GLN A 5 -15.24 -10.92 10.48
N VAL A 6 -14.43 -10.07 9.84
CA VAL A 6 -13.83 -10.32 8.53
C VAL A 6 -12.42 -9.79 8.44
N PHE A 7 -11.62 -10.37 7.54
CA PHE A 7 -10.34 -9.81 7.14
C PHE A 7 -10.52 -8.72 6.10
N ILE A 8 -10.12 -7.51 6.47
CA ILE A 8 -10.12 -6.35 5.59
C ILE A 8 -8.71 -6.17 5.03
N LEU A 9 -8.62 -6.15 3.71
CA LEU A 9 -7.41 -5.81 2.97
C LEU A 9 -7.61 -4.45 2.29
N VAL A 10 -6.66 -3.54 2.46
CA VAL A 10 -6.71 -2.23 1.78
C VAL A 10 -5.98 -2.33 0.45
N GLY A 11 -6.66 -1.95 -0.63
CA GLY A 11 -6.05 -1.85 -1.96
C GLY A 11 -5.12 -0.65 -2.04
N VAL A 12 -3.86 -0.87 -2.44
CA VAL A 12 -2.84 0.18 -2.58
C VAL A 12 -2.11 0.05 -3.91
N GLY A 13 -1.62 1.16 -4.46
CA GLY A 13 -0.83 1.15 -5.70
C GLY A 13 -0.13 2.48 -5.95
N PRO A 14 1.07 2.48 -6.57
CA PRO A 14 1.85 3.68 -6.78
C PRO A 14 1.27 4.58 -7.88
N LEU A 15 1.27 5.90 -7.63
CA LEU A 15 0.89 6.90 -8.63
C LEU A 15 2.08 7.27 -9.52
N ARG A 16 1.96 7.12 -10.84
CA ARG A 16 3.09 7.36 -11.76
C ARG A 16 3.38 8.84 -12.05
N SER A 17 2.41 9.72 -11.79
CA SER A 17 2.51 11.15 -12.09
C SER A 17 1.36 11.91 -11.45
N GLU A 18 1.52 13.22 -11.33
CA GLU A 18 0.48 14.19 -11.03
C GLU A 18 -0.70 14.08 -11.99
N ARG A 19 -0.47 13.82 -13.29
CA ARG A 19 -1.55 13.66 -14.27
C ARG A 19 -2.39 12.41 -14.00
N ALA A 20 -1.74 11.31 -13.58
CA ALA A 20 -2.45 10.09 -13.19
C ALA A 20 -3.26 10.32 -11.90
N ALA A 21 -2.68 11.02 -10.93
CA ALA A 21 -3.38 11.41 -9.70
C ALA A 21 -4.61 12.29 -10.01
N GLU A 22 -4.46 13.30 -10.86
CA GLU A 22 -5.56 14.17 -11.30
C GLU A 22 -6.65 13.42 -12.06
N PHE A 23 -6.26 12.48 -12.91
CA PHE A 23 -7.21 11.62 -13.59
C PHE A 23 -8.02 10.79 -12.59
N MET A 24 -7.37 10.13 -11.64
CA MET A 24 -8.05 9.33 -10.62
C MET A 24 -9.02 10.19 -9.79
N ARG A 25 -8.57 11.36 -9.34
CA ARG A 25 -9.38 12.32 -8.57
C ARG A 25 -10.60 12.84 -9.32
N SER A 26 -10.47 13.11 -10.62
CA SER A 26 -11.52 13.77 -11.41
C SER A 26 -12.41 12.81 -12.20
N LYS A 27 -11.98 11.57 -12.44
CA LYS A 27 -12.66 10.61 -13.32
C LYS A 27 -13.11 9.33 -12.64
N VAL A 28 -12.64 9.02 -11.44
CA VAL A 28 -13.05 7.81 -10.72
C VAL A 28 -14.03 8.19 -9.60
N PRO A 29 -15.31 7.80 -9.69
CA PRO A 29 -16.31 8.10 -8.67
C PRO A 29 -15.88 7.59 -7.30
N GLY A 30 -16.01 8.44 -6.27
CA GLY A 30 -15.67 8.09 -4.90
C GLY A 30 -14.17 8.11 -4.57
N VAL A 31 -13.29 8.43 -5.53
CA VAL A 31 -11.85 8.59 -5.26
C VAL A 31 -11.54 10.03 -4.86
N HIS A 32 -10.93 10.18 -3.70
CA HIS A 32 -10.37 11.44 -3.22
C HIS A 32 -8.84 11.33 -3.17
N ILE A 33 -8.15 12.27 -3.82
CA ILE A 33 -6.69 12.41 -3.72
C ILE A 33 -6.40 13.82 -3.20
N PRO A 34 -5.70 13.95 -2.05
CA PRO A 34 -5.37 15.25 -1.48
C PRO A 34 -4.48 16.10 -2.40
N ASP A 35 -4.66 17.42 -2.37
CA ASP A 35 -3.84 18.37 -3.15
C ASP A 35 -2.34 18.19 -2.87
N ALA A 36 -1.97 17.94 -1.62
CA ALA A 36 -0.59 17.71 -1.23
C ALA A 36 0.08 16.53 -1.97
N VAL A 37 -0.67 15.48 -2.31
CA VAL A 37 -0.15 14.32 -3.06
C VAL A 37 0.09 14.71 -4.52
N VAL A 38 -0.85 15.45 -5.12
CA VAL A 38 -0.73 15.93 -6.50
C VAL A 38 0.44 16.91 -6.63
N GLU A 39 0.54 17.87 -5.70
CA GLU A 39 1.61 18.85 -5.67
C GLU A 39 2.99 18.21 -5.48
N ARG A 40 3.10 17.22 -4.58
CA ARG A 40 4.34 16.49 -4.36
C ARG A 40 4.82 15.84 -5.65
N LEU A 41 3.93 15.14 -6.37
CA LEU A 41 4.25 14.55 -7.67
C LEU A 41 4.56 15.60 -8.75
N ALA A 42 3.88 16.75 -8.75
CA ALA A 42 4.09 17.81 -9.72
C ALA A 42 5.47 18.48 -9.56
N LYS A 43 5.90 18.67 -8.30
CA LYS A 43 7.20 19.25 -7.94
C LYS A 43 8.37 18.29 -8.17
N THR A 44 8.12 16.98 -8.21
CA THR A 44 9.15 15.97 -8.48
C THR A 44 9.59 15.99 -9.95
N PRO A 45 10.90 16.01 -10.26
CA PRO A 45 11.40 15.92 -11.64
C PRO A 45 10.89 14.67 -12.35
N LYS A 46 10.60 14.76 -13.65
CA LYS A 46 10.03 13.66 -14.44
C LYS A 46 10.77 12.33 -14.27
N ALA A 47 12.10 12.36 -14.22
CA ALA A 47 12.95 11.17 -14.05
C ALA A 47 12.77 10.47 -12.68
N ARG A 48 12.30 11.19 -11.65
CA ARG A 48 12.10 10.68 -10.28
C ARG A 48 10.64 10.43 -9.90
N LYS A 49 9.67 10.80 -10.74
CA LYS A 49 8.24 10.65 -10.42
C LYS A 49 7.82 9.21 -10.11
N ARG A 50 8.44 8.22 -10.79
CA ARG A 50 8.19 6.80 -10.50
C ARG A 50 8.59 6.45 -9.07
N GLU A 51 9.79 6.84 -8.67
CA GLU A 51 10.32 6.59 -7.33
C GLU A 51 9.49 7.32 -6.26
N GLU A 52 9.08 8.55 -6.54
CA GLU A 52 8.18 9.31 -5.66
C GLU A 52 6.82 8.62 -5.48
N GLY A 53 6.25 8.12 -6.58
CA GLY A 53 4.99 7.36 -6.53
C GLY A 53 5.08 6.09 -5.69
N ILE A 54 6.22 5.40 -5.75
CA ILE A 54 6.54 4.24 -4.90
C ILE A 54 6.66 4.70 -3.44
N GLN A 55 7.39 5.78 -3.18
CA GLN A 55 7.58 6.31 -1.84
C GLN A 55 6.24 6.72 -1.19
N ILE A 56 5.36 7.40 -1.92
CA ILE A 56 4.01 7.74 -1.44
C ILE A 56 3.20 6.46 -1.12
N CYS A 57 3.30 5.43 -1.97
CA CYS A 57 2.63 4.14 -1.73
C CYS A 57 3.15 3.46 -0.45
N VAL A 58 4.46 3.48 -0.24
CA VAL A 58 5.11 2.94 0.96
C VAL A 58 4.62 3.65 2.21
N GLU A 59 4.61 4.98 2.22
CA GLU A 59 4.11 5.78 3.36
C GLU A 59 2.63 5.50 3.67
N ILE A 60 1.81 5.31 2.62
CA ILE A 60 0.41 4.92 2.78
C ILE A 60 0.31 3.54 3.44
N ILE A 61 1.13 2.56 3.03
CA ILE A 61 1.16 1.24 3.66
C ILE A 61 1.57 1.34 5.13
N GLU A 62 2.57 2.16 5.46
CA GLU A 62 3.02 2.41 6.83
C GLU A 62 1.94 3.04 7.72
N GLN A 63 1.08 3.89 7.16
CA GLN A 63 -0.08 4.44 7.87
C GLN A 63 -1.19 3.38 8.02
N ILE A 64 -1.51 2.66 6.94
CA ILE A 64 -2.56 1.64 6.93
C ILE A 64 -2.30 0.54 7.97
N ARG A 65 -1.04 0.11 8.13
CA ARG A 65 -0.68 -0.92 9.12
C ARG A 65 -0.91 -0.49 10.58
N GLN A 66 -1.13 0.79 10.85
CA GLN A 66 -1.44 1.29 12.20
C GLN A 66 -2.96 1.37 12.45
N ILE A 67 -3.78 1.08 11.44
CA ILE A 67 -5.24 1.13 11.55
C ILE A 67 -5.75 -0.20 12.12
N GLU A 68 -6.47 -0.11 13.24
CA GLU A 68 -7.13 -1.27 13.86
C GLU A 68 -8.08 -1.97 12.88
N GLY A 69 -8.04 -3.30 12.86
CA GLY A 69 -8.91 -4.12 12.01
C GLY A 69 -8.45 -4.26 10.55
N ILE A 70 -7.34 -3.63 10.15
CA ILE A 70 -6.70 -3.93 8.87
C ILE A 70 -5.76 -5.12 9.02
N HIS A 71 -5.94 -6.10 8.14
CA HIS A 71 -5.23 -7.39 8.21
C HIS A 71 -4.17 -7.55 7.12
N GLY A 72 -4.07 -6.59 6.21
CA GLY A 72 -3.07 -6.57 5.16
C GLY A 72 -3.40 -5.58 4.05
N VAL A 73 -2.61 -5.66 2.98
CA VAL A 73 -2.77 -4.81 1.80
C VAL A 73 -2.85 -5.68 0.54
N HIS A 74 -3.66 -5.24 -0.41
CA HIS A 74 -3.68 -5.76 -1.77
C HIS A 74 -2.92 -4.80 -2.67
N VAL A 75 -1.67 -5.15 -3.03
CA VAL A 75 -0.82 -4.30 -3.86
C VAL A 75 -1.22 -4.45 -5.34
N MET A 76 -1.80 -3.40 -5.91
CA MET A 76 -2.15 -3.30 -7.32
C MET A 76 -1.03 -2.63 -8.09
N ALA A 77 -0.44 -3.35 -9.04
CA ALA A 77 0.65 -2.85 -9.86
C ALA A 77 0.42 -3.14 -11.35
N TYR A 78 -0.69 -2.64 -11.90
CA TYR A 78 -1.03 -2.80 -13.30
C TYR A 78 0.10 -2.28 -14.21
N ARG A 79 0.74 -3.20 -14.95
CA ARG A 79 1.90 -2.94 -15.83
C ARG A 79 3.11 -2.35 -15.08
N GLN A 80 3.26 -2.65 -13.79
CA GLN A 80 4.40 -2.29 -12.92
C GLN A 80 4.73 -3.42 -11.96
N GLU A 81 4.55 -4.66 -12.39
CA GLU A 81 4.69 -5.84 -11.55
C GLU A 81 6.09 -5.90 -10.89
N GLU A 82 7.11 -5.30 -11.52
CA GLU A 82 8.45 -5.16 -10.97
C GLU A 82 8.54 -4.25 -9.73
N THR A 83 7.59 -3.32 -9.55
CA THR A 83 7.55 -2.43 -8.36
C THR A 83 6.97 -3.09 -7.13
N VAL A 84 6.26 -4.22 -7.29
CA VAL A 84 5.57 -4.87 -6.17
C VAL A 84 6.57 -5.32 -5.10
N ALA A 85 7.65 -6.00 -5.52
CA ALA A 85 8.69 -6.46 -4.61
C ALA A 85 9.34 -5.29 -3.86
N GLU A 86 9.67 -4.22 -4.58
CA GLU A 86 10.27 -3.01 -4.01
C GLU A 86 9.35 -2.35 -2.96
N ILE A 87 8.05 -2.22 -3.26
CA ILE A 87 7.06 -1.64 -2.32
C ILE A 87 6.93 -2.50 -1.06
N ILE A 88 6.90 -3.83 -1.23
CA ILE A 88 6.77 -4.77 -0.11
C ILE A 88 8.01 -4.71 0.79
N GLU A 89 9.20 -4.67 0.20
CA GLU A 89 10.47 -4.57 0.93
C GLU A 89 10.59 -3.24 1.66
N ARG A 90 10.39 -2.11 0.95
CA ARG A 90 10.53 -0.76 1.51
C ARG A 90 9.53 -0.44 2.60
N SER A 91 8.31 -0.96 2.51
CA SER A 91 7.27 -0.73 3.54
C SER A 91 7.51 -1.54 4.82
N GLY A 92 8.43 -2.51 4.80
CA GLY A 92 8.71 -3.39 5.92
C GLY A 92 7.49 -4.21 6.35
N ILE A 93 6.44 -4.30 5.52
CA ILE A 93 5.17 -4.92 5.90
C ILE A 93 5.33 -6.43 6.19
N LEU A 94 6.37 -7.07 5.63
CA LEU A 94 6.70 -8.46 5.92
C LEU A 94 7.53 -8.65 7.20
N ALA A 95 8.20 -7.62 7.72
CA ALA A 95 8.98 -7.71 8.96
C ALA A 95 8.07 -7.92 10.18
N VAL A 96 6.82 -7.45 10.08
CA VAL A 96 5.74 -7.71 11.03
C VAL A 96 4.87 -8.84 10.47
N ARG A 97 5.45 -10.03 10.25
CA ARG A 97 4.60 -11.22 10.15
C ARG A 97 3.92 -11.38 11.50
N VAL A 98 2.62 -11.12 11.52
CA VAL A 98 1.72 -11.32 12.65
C VAL A 98 2.09 -12.63 13.34
N LYS A 99 2.68 -12.52 14.52
CA LYS A 99 3.04 -13.67 15.37
C LYS A 99 1.83 -14.33 16.01
N ASP A 100 0.63 -13.76 15.87
CA ASP A 100 -0.54 -14.16 16.64
C ASP A 100 -1.80 -14.34 15.78
N TRP A 101 -1.69 -14.96 14.60
CA TRP A 101 -2.86 -15.32 13.79
C TRP A 101 -3.66 -16.52 14.35
N GLY A 102 -3.37 -17.00 15.56
CA GLY A 102 -4.08 -18.12 16.19
C GLY A 102 -4.00 -19.46 15.44
N LEU A 103 -3.42 -19.49 14.25
CA LEU A 103 -3.00 -20.69 13.55
C LEU A 103 -1.73 -21.14 14.23
N GLY A 104 -1.88 -22.02 15.23
CA GLY A 104 -0.77 -22.62 15.95
C GLY A 104 0.32 -23.00 14.97
N THR A 105 1.54 -22.53 15.24
CA THR A 105 2.73 -23.10 14.62
C THR A 105 2.66 -24.59 14.93
N GLY A 106 2.31 -25.39 13.92
CA GLY A 106 2.41 -26.84 13.96
C GLY A 106 3.87 -27.23 13.95
N ASP A 107 4.59 -26.87 15.02
CA ASP A 107 5.81 -27.53 15.41
C ASP A 107 5.38 -28.70 16.29
N GLN A 108 4.92 -29.79 15.64
CA GLN A 108 4.98 -31.08 16.29
C GLN A 108 6.45 -31.47 16.30
N GLY A 109 7.11 -31.18 17.42
CA GLY A 109 8.42 -31.67 17.74
C GLY A 109 8.47 -33.19 17.52
N LEU A 110 9.28 -33.61 16.57
CA LEU A 110 9.92 -34.92 16.61
C LEU A 110 11.10 -34.78 17.58
N GLY A 111 10.90 -35.22 18.81
CA GLY A 111 11.89 -35.28 19.89
C GLY A 111 11.28 -35.90 21.14
#